data_AF-A0A0W0FHT6-F1
#
_entry.id   AF-A0A0W0FHT6-F1
#
_cell.length_a   1.000
_cell.length_b   1.000
_cell.length_c   1.000
_cell.angle_alpha   90.00
_cell.angle_beta   90.00
_cell.angle_gamma   90.00
#
_symmetry.space_group_name_H-M   'P 1'
#
loop_
_entity.id
_entity.type
_entity.pdbx_description
1 polymer ?
#
loop_
_entity_poly.entity_id
_entity_poly.type
_entity_poly.pdbx_seq_one_letter_code
_entity_poly.pdbx_strand_id
1 'polypeptide(L)'
;DMPKFDDERKEAFKSVGRSGGTTKGTTKGTKKGKGTKKGKGNKKGKGTKEGKGTKEGKKAGTQVRDEKDMYQPMVDALKDFCPDFDIEITGNFQDTRAVVHFGGGLKPDIIFYGKSSFRGQRTDLMAMETHIEMKLDEDADGFADGHATSEGAVPFLRDSDKARSTRGQLASYAGSQLASQFRTHAFSVWATGTSARLIRWDRGGVVVSTKFDYTKESYLADFFWCLSHADPAARGYDESVTVAGESDAPHVENAKRVLGLDQDATIYKFKVYDERTKMFRFYYGVNTITKSSISPVGRSTRGFEVVDESGNKVYLKDTWRIYADGYHKEGEIYEELKGIGRLIPT
;
A
#
# COMPACT_ATOMS: atom_id res chain seq x y z
N ASP A 1 24.32 2.52 6.08
CA ASP A 1 24.62 1.56 4.99
C ASP A 1 23.53 0.53 4.87
N MET A 2 23.11 0.23 3.63
CA MET A 2 22.09 -0.79 3.36
C MET A 2 22.59 -2.17 3.82
N PRO A 3 21.77 -2.95 4.55
CA PRO A 3 22.08 -4.34 4.83
C PRO A 3 22.34 -5.10 3.52
N LYS A 4 23.42 -5.89 3.47
CA LYS A 4 23.70 -6.70 2.28
C LYS A 4 22.60 -7.75 2.12
N PHE A 5 22.16 -7.97 0.88
CA PHE A 5 21.25 -9.06 0.56
C PHE A 5 22.01 -10.40 0.48
N ASP A 6 22.55 -10.81 1.63
CA ASP A 6 23.36 -12.01 1.81
C ASP A 6 22.52 -13.27 2.06
N ASP A 7 23.18 -14.41 2.29
CA ASP A 7 22.51 -15.70 2.48
C ASP A 7 21.58 -15.71 3.70
N GLU A 8 21.89 -14.97 4.78
CA GLU A 8 21.01 -14.86 5.95
C GLU A 8 19.69 -14.17 5.57
N ARG A 9 19.77 -13.07 4.81
CA ARG A 9 18.57 -12.32 4.39
C ARG A 9 17.77 -13.11 3.37
N LYS A 10 18.43 -13.79 2.43
CA LYS A 10 17.76 -14.72 1.51
C LYS A 10 17.03 -15.83 2.26
N GLU A 11 17.63 -16.42 3.30
CA GLU A 11 16.95 -17.42 4.14
C GLU A 11 15.77 -16.82 4.91
N ALA A 12 15.86 -15.57 5.39
CA ALA A 12 14.73 -14.87 5.99
C ALA A 12 13.56 -14.75 4.99
N PHE A 13 13.80 -14.32 3.75
CA PHE A 13 12.76 -14.27 2.71
C PHE A 13 12.23 -15.65 2.31
N LYS A 14 13.08 -16.68 2.25
CA LYS A 14 12.63 -18.07 2.00
C LYS A 14 11.70 -18.59 3.08
N SER A 15 11.79 -18.08 4.30
CA SER A 15 10.89 -18.48 5.39
C SER A 15 9.46 -17.97 5.20
N VAL A 16 9.25 -16.95 4.35
CA VAL A 16 7.93 -16.40 4.02
C VAL A 16 7.10 -17.35 3.16
N GLY A 17 7.72 -17.93 2.13
CA GLY A 17 7.03 -18.59 1.03
C GLY A 17 7.11 -20.11 1.02
N ARG A 18 7.48 -20.77 2.13
CA ARG A 18 7.57 -22.25 2.21
C ARG A 18 6.17 -22.90 2.16
N SER A 19 5.57 -22.88 0.97
CA SER A 19 4.38 -23.64 0.61
C SER A 19 4.75 -25.11 0.44
N GLY A 20 3.92 -26.00 1.00
CA GLY A 20 4.08 -27.45 0.85
C GLY A 20 3.71 -27.88 -0.56
N GLY A 21 4.70 -28.00 -1.45
CA GLY A 21 4.53 -28.71 -2.71
C GLY A 21 4.16 -30.17 -2.45
N THR A 22 2.90 -30.54 -2.68
CA THR A 22 2.48 -31.94 -2.62
C THR A 22 2.94 -32.64 -3.89
N THR A 23 4.17 -33.17 -3.91
CA THR A 23 4.52 -34.21 -4.88
C THR A 23 3.68 -35.45 -4.58
N LYS A 24 2.58 -35.66 -5.32
CA LYS A 24 1.94 -36.97 -5.43
C LYS A 24 2.91 -37.93 -6.12
N GLY A 25 3.85 -38.47 -5.34
CA GLY A 25 4.64 -39.63 -5.73
C GLY A 25 3.70 -40.83 -5.83
N THR A 26 3.47 -41.30 -7.05
CA THR A 26 2.70 -42.50 -7.33
C THR A 26 3.53 -43.72 -6.96
N THR A 27 3.57 -44.10 -5.68
CA THR A 27 4.22 -45.35 -5.27
C THR A 27 3.22 -46.49 -5.38
N LYS A 28 3.29 -47.22 -6.51
CA LYS A 28 2.75 -48.58 -6.63
C LYS A 28 3.40 -49.45 -5.55
N GLY A 29 2.64 -49.82 -4.52
CA GLY A 29 3.05 -50.72 -3.45
C GLY A 29 2.10 -51.92 -3.37
N THR A 30 2.62 -53.07 -3.75
CA THR A 30 1.97 -54.36 -3.95
C THR A 30 1.38 -54.96 -2.66
N LYS A 31 0.17 -55.52 -2.73
CA LYS A 31 -0.46 -56.35 -1.67
C LYS A 31 0.31 -57.66 -1.44
N LYS A 32 0.64 -57.94 -0.17
CA LYS A 32 0.77 -59.27 0.51
C LYS A 32 0.86 -58.92 2.01
N GLY A 33 0.30 -59.59 3.01
CA GLY A 33 -0.37 -60.88 3.21
C GLY A 33 -0.41 -61.08 4.74
N LYS A 34 -1.43 -61.79 5.25
CA LYS A 34 -1.82 -61.98 6.67
C LYS A 34 -0.71 -62.49 7.62
N GLY A 35 -0.85 -62.16 8.91
CA GLY A 35 -0.22 -62.89 10.02
C GLY A 35 -0.66 -62.41 11.42
N THR A 36 -1.44 -63.25 12.12
CA THR A 36 -1.95 -63.09 13.49
C THR A 36 -1.00 -63.70 14.53
N LYS A 37 -0.80 -63.09 15.72
CA LYS A 37 -0.98 -63.71 17.06
C LYS A 37 -0.56 -62.82 18.25
N LYS A 38 -1.28 -63.09 19.35
CA LYS A 38 -1.23 -62.55 20.74
C LYS A 38 0.10 -62.76 21.47
N GLY A 39 0.36 -61.92 22.49
CA GLY A 39 1.22 -62.25 23.64
C GLY A 39 1.23 -61.16 24.72
N LYS A 40 0.68 -61.47 25.91
CA LYS A 40 0.75 -60.68 27.16
C LYS A 40 2.14 -60.77 27.79
N GLY A 41 2.60 -59.73 28.49
CA GLY A 41 3.71 -59.83 29.43
C GLY A 41 4.05 -58.50 30.12
N ASN A 42 3.79 -58.42 31.43
CA ASN A 42 4.06 -57.28 32.30
C ASN A 42 5.40 -57.51 33.03
N LYS A 43 6.29 -56.50 33.14
CA LYS A 43 7.31 -56.45 34.22
C LYS A 43 7.91 -55.05 34.39
N LYS A 44 7.90 -54.59 35.65
CA LYS A 44 8.60 -53.41 36.19
C LYS A 44 10.11 -53.65 36.28
N GLY A 45 10.91 -52.59 36.11
CA GLY A 45 12.32 -52.51 36.48
C GLY A 45 12.79 -51.05 36.52
N LYS A 46 13.49 -50.66 37.60
CA LYS A 46 13.90 -49.31 38.01
C LYS A 46 15.41 -49.08 37.72
N GLY A 47 15.80 -47.84 37.42
CA GLY A 47 17.18 -47.27 37.52
C GLY A 47 18.13 -47.60 36.35
N THR A 48 19.08 -46.77 35.90
CA THR A 48 19.61 -45.46 36.32
C THR A 48 20.54 -44.91 35.21
N LYS A 49 20.50 -43.59 35.02
CA LYS A 49 21.57 -42.63 34.62
C LYS A 49 22.42 -42.76 33.33
N GLU A 50 22.41 -41.61 32.66
CA GLU A 50 23.52 -40.84 32.03
C GLU A 50 24.01 -41.19 30.62
N GLY A 51 23.94 -40.16 29.77
CA GLY A 51 24.45 -40.13 28.40
C GLY A 51 24.07 -38.81 27.73
N LYS A 52 24.73 -37.71 28.13
CA LYS A 52 24.64 -36.40 27.46
C LYS A 52 25.14 -36.55 26.02
N GLY A 53 24.26 -36.31 25.06
CA GLY A 53 24.60 -36.05 23.67
C GLY A 53 23.77 -34.88 23.18
N THR A 54 24.34 -33.69 23.21
CA THR A 54 23.77 -32.48 22.58
C THR A 54 23.73 -32.70 21.07
N LYS A 55 22.55 -33.06 20.55
CA LYS A 55 22.23 -32.88 19.13
C LYS A 55 21.61 -31.50 18.99
N GLU A 56 22.37 -30.57 18.42
CA GLU A 56 21.82 -29.35 17.84
C GLU A 56 20.78 -29.75 16.80
N GLY A 57 19.51 -29.62 17.16
CA GLY A 57 18.41 -29.78 16.24
C GLY A 57 18.42 -28.60 15.28
N LYS A 58 18.79 -28.85 14.02
CA LYS A 58 18.37 -27.97 12.91
C LYS A 58 16.86 -27.76 13.04
N LYS A 59 16.42 -26.53 13.32
CA LYS A 59 15.01 -26.16 13.30
C LYS A 59 14.47 -26.48 11.90
N ALA A 60 13.62 -27.51 11.81
CA ALA A 60 12.86 -27.79 10.61
C ALA A 60 11.97 -26.56 10.34
N GLY A 61 12.06 -26.01 9.12
CA GLY A 61 11.29 -24.84 8.73
C GLY A 61 9.79 -25.11 8.87
N THR A 62 9.08 -24.19 9.53
CA THR A 62 7.62 -24.23 9.68
C THR A 62 6.97 -24.22 8.29
N GLN A 63 6.07 -25.17 8.04
CA GLN A 63 5.30 -25.28 6.80
C GLN A 63 4.19 -24.21 6.78
N VAL A 64 4.12 -23.41 5.71
CA VAL A 64 3.04 -22.43 5.48
C VAL A 64 1.77 -23.21 5.11
N ARG A 65 0.70 -23.05 5.90
CA ARG A 65 -0.58 -23.74 5.71
C ARG A 65 -1.73 -22.78 5.43
N ASP A 66 -1.63 -21.55 5.93
CA ASP A 66 -2.55 -20.44 5.69
C ASP A 66 -1.78 -19.20 5.24
N GLU A 67 -2.45 -18.30 4.53
CA GLU A 67 -1.92 -17.02 4.04
C GLU A 67 -1.36 -16.18 5.18
N LYS A 68 -2.01 -16.22 6.34
CA LYS A 68 -1.60 -15.51 7.54
C LYS A 68 -0.26 -15.98 8.10
N ASP A 69 0.16 -17.20 7.79
CA ASP A 69 1.47 -17.72 8.19
C ASP A 69 2.61 -16.99 7.45
N MET A 70 2.32 -16.28 6.36
CA MET A 70 3.32 -15.50 5.59
C MET A 70 3.61 -14.13 6.22
N TYR A 71 2.67 -13.56 6.98
CA TYR A 71 2.73 -12.14 7.36
C TYR A 71 3.91 -11.84 8.30
N GLN A 72 4.04 -12.59 9.40
CA GLN A 72 5.13 -12.34 10.37
C GLN A 72 6.51 -12.61 9.77
N PRO A 73 6.76 -13.71 9.03
CA PRO A 73 8.01 -13.88 8.32
C PRO A 73 8.34 -12.73 7.35
N MET A 74 7.34 -12.19 6.65
CA MET A 74 7.54 -11.06 5.73
C MET A 74 7.97 -9.81 6.50
N VAL A 75 7.29 -9.50 7.61
CA VAL A 75 7.67 -8.38 8.50
C VAL A 75 9.09 -8.57 9.04
N ASP A 76 9.42 -9.77 9.52
CA ASP A 76 10.73 -10.08 10.10
C ASP A 76 11.85 -9.94 9.06
N ALA A 77 11.60 -10.32 7.80
CA ALA A 77 12.55 -10.20 6.69
C ALA A 77 12.76 -8.75 6.25
N LEU A 78 11.75 -7.88 6.40
CA LEU A 78 11.79 -6.48 5.95
C LEU A 78 12.20 -5.48 7.02
N LYS A 79 12.15 -5.82 8.30
CA LYS A 79 12.39 -4.89 9.42
C LYS A 79 13.72 -4.11 9.31
N ASP A 80 14.78 -4.79 8.86
CA ASP A 80 16.13 -4.20 8.76
C ASP A 80 16.27 -3.29 7.53
N PHE A 81 15.33 -3.39 6.58
CA PHE A 81 15.29 -2.58 5.37
C PHE A 81 14.39 -1.34 5.49
N CYS A 82 13.62 -1.20 6.56
CA CYS A 82 12.64 -0.13 6.73
C CYS A 82 12.86 0.71 8.00
N PRO A 83 14.05 1.29 8.24
CA PRO A 83 14.37 1.93 9.53
C PRO A 83 13.46 3.10 9.93
N ASP A 84 12.82 3.75 8.95
CA ASP A 84 11.94 4.90 9.13
C ASP A 84 10.45 4.55 9.01
N PHE A 85 10.12 3.26 8.97
CA PHE A 85 8.74 2.78 9.01
C PHE A 85 8.47 1.85 10.19
N ASP A 86 7.29 2.01 10.76
CA ASP A 86 6.70 0.98 11.61
C ASP A 86 5.88 0.04 10.72
N ILE A 87 6.14 -1.26 10.83
CA ILE A 87 5.49 -2.31 10.03
C ILE A 87 4.44 -3.02 10.89
N GLU A 88 3.18 -3.00 10.47
CA GLU A 88 2.06 -3.58 11.22
C GLU A 88 1.34 -4.65 10.41
N ILE A 89 1.04 -5.78 11.05
CA ILE A 89 0.19 -6.83 10.49
C ILE A 89 -1.26 -6.47 10.76
N THR A 90 -2.01 -6.18 9.70
CA THR A 90 -3.35 -5.60 9.75
C THR A 90 -4.43 -6.46 9.12
N GLY A 91 -4.13 -7.59 8.47
CA GLY A 91 -5.10 -8.41 7.71
C GLY A 91 -6.32 -8.94 8.50
N ASN A 92 -6.32 -8.83 9.84
CA ASN A 92 -7.48 -9.17 10.70
C ASN A 92 -8.24 -7.94 11.24
N PHE A 93 -7.77 -6.73 10.94
CA PHE A 93 -8.27 -5.48 11.49
C PHE A 93 -8.74 -4.60 10.35
N GLN A 94 -10.01 -4.23 10.37
CA GLN A 94 -10.61 -3.39 9.34
C GLN A 94 -10.34 -1.92 9.64
N ASP A 95 -10.12 -1.13 8.58
CA ASP A 95 -10.24 0.32 8.69
C ASP A 95 -11.72 0.70 8.75
N THR A 96 -12.12 1.22 9.91
CA THR A 96 -13.50 1.68 10.19
C THR A 96 -13.69 3.18 9.99
N ARG A 97 -12.63 3.91 9.63
CA ARG A 97 -12.61 5.38 9.47
C ARG A 97 -12.59 5.79 8.00
N ALA A 98 -11.99 4.97 7.13
CA ALA A 98 -12.02 5.13 5.67
C ALA A 98 -13.38 4.77 5.03
N VAL A 99 -14.49 4.94 5.78
CA VAL A 99 -15.88 4.64 5.36
C VAL A 99 -16.24 5.34 4.04
N VAL A 100 -15.62 6.50 3.84
CA VAL A 100 -15.89 7.47 2.79
C VAL A 100 -15.65 6.98 1.37
N HIS A 101 -14.91 5.88 1.18
CA HIS A 101 -14.54 5.43 -0.16
C HIS A 101 -15.06 4.04 -0.55
N PHE A 102 -15.38 3.16 0.40
CA PHE A 102 -15.87 1.80 0.11
C PHE A 102 -16.83 1.22 1.18
N GLY A 103 -17.44 2.07 2.03
CA GLY A 103 -18.29 1.58 3.14
C GLY A 103 -17.50 1.03 4.32
N GLY A 104 -16.17 1.23 4.34
CA GLY A 104 -15.25 0.71 5.36
C GLY A 104 -14.83 -0.73 5.09
N GLY A 105 -14.15 -1.36 6.05
CA GLY A 105 -13.86 -2.79 5.96
C GLY A 105 -12.61 -3.17 5.17
N LEU A 106 -11.85 -2.19 4.69
CA LEU A 106 -10.56 -2.40 4.03
C LEU A 106 -9.55 -2.96 5.04
N LYS A 107 -8.81 -3.98 4.65
CA LYS A 107 -7.89 -4.72 5.53
C LYS A 107 -6.66 -5.22 4.75
N PRO A 108 -5.77 -4.30 4.31
CA PRO A 108 -4.49 -4.72 3.77
C PRO A 108 -3.78 -5.65 4.75
N ASP A 109 -3.04 -6.63 4.25
CA ASP A 109 -2.43 -7.65 5.12
C ASP A 109 -1.33 -7.08 6.00
N ILE A 110 -0.45 -6.25 5.42
CA ILE A 110 0.64 -5.56 6.11
C ILE A 110 0.64 -4.09 5.69
N ILE A 111 0.68 -3.17 6.65
CA ILE A 111 0.79 -1.73 6.42
C ILE A 111 2.10 -1.19 6.98
N PHE A 112 2.68 -0.25 6.23
CA PHE A 112 3.85 0.53 6.62
C PHE A 112 3.39 1.94 6.97
N TYR A 113 3.77 2.40 8.15
CA TYR A 113 3.51 3.75 8.63
C TYR A 113 4.81 4.50 8.81
N GLY A 114 4.79 5.83 8.68
CA GLY A 114 5.91 6.65 9.14
C GLY A 114 6.26 6.31 10.59
N LYS A 115 7.54 6.18 10.89
CA LYS A 115 8.00 5.82 12.24
C LYS A 115 7.42 6.75 13.29
N SER A 116 6.78 6.17 14.30
CA SER A 116 6.14 6.91 15.40
C SER A 116 5.08 7.93 14.94
N SER A 117 4.54 7.80 13.71
CA SER A 117 3.45 8.63 13.25
C SER A 117 2.19 8.37 14.07
N PHE A 118 1.39 9.41 14.29
CA PHE A 118 0.08 9.26 14.91
C PHE A 118 -0.82 8.32 14.07
N ARG A 119 -1.60 7.48 14.74
CA ARG A 119 -2.57 6.56 14.14
C ARG A 119 -3.87 6.62 14.92
N GLY A 120 -4.98 6.71 14.21
CA GLY A 120 -6.31 6.70 14.81
C GLY A 120 -6.78 5.31 15.23
N GLN A 121 -6.21 4.26 14.64
CA GLN A 121 -6.53 2.85 14.86
C GLN A 121 -5.40 1.98 14.30
N ARG A 122 -5.49 0.65 14.45
CA ARG A 122 -4.46 -0.27 13.97
C ARG A 122 -4.33 -0.31 12.44
N THR A 123 -5.46 -0.33 11.74
CA THR A 123 -5.54 -0.27 10.28
C THR A 123 -6.02 1.10 9.86
N ASP A 124 -5.10 1.98 9.51
CA ASP A 124 -5.38 3.39 9.23
C ASP A 124 -4.83 3.78 7.85
N LEU A 125 -5.65 3.61 6.81
CA LEU A 125 -5.25 3.91 5.42
C LEU A 125 -5.03 5.43 5.22
N MET A 126 -5.54 6.27 6.12
CA MET A 126 -5.29 7.70 6.07
C MET A 126 -3.87 8.04 6.51
N ALA A 127 -3.26 7.22 7.38
CA ALA A 127 -1.91 7.39 7.88
C ALA A 127 -0.85 6.52 7.16
N MET A 128 -1.25 5.58 6.30
CA MET A 128 -0.32 4.64 5.68
C MET A 128 0.62 5.28 4.65
N GLU A 129 1.85 4.78 4.60
CA GLU A 129 2.83 5.10 3.56
C GLU A 129 2.70 4.13 2.37
N THR A 130 2.61 2.84 2.66
CA THR A 130 2.41 1.77 1.67
C THR A 130 1.85 0.52 2.34
N HIS A 131 1.54 -0.51 1.55
CA HIS A 131 1.05 -1.80 2.04
C HIS A 131 1.56 -2.96 1.19
N ILE A 132 1.57 -4.15 1.79
CA ILE A 132 1.71 -5.43 1.09
C ILE A 132 0.38 -6.17 1.21
N GLU A 133 -0.19 -6.57 0.07
CA GLU A 133 -1.28 -7.56 0.02
C GLU A 133 -0.68 -8.90 -0.41
N MET A 134 -1.03 -9.97 0.30
CA MET A 134 -0.46 -11.30 0.11
C MET A 134 -1.56 -12.32 -0.21
N LYS A 135 -1.26 -13.30 -1.07
CA LYS A 135 -2.10 -14.50 -1.26
C LYS A 135 -1.23 -15.74 -1.43
N LEU A 136 -1.68 -16.89 -0.92
CA LEU A 136 -1.00 -18.16 -1.21
C LEU A 136 -1.21 -18.65 -2.64
N ASP A 137 -2.38 -18.36 -3.20
CA ASP A 137 -2.80 -18.86 -4.49
C ASP A 137 -2.19 -18.03 -5.63
N GLU A 138 -1.31 -18.63 -6.42
CA GLU A 138 -0.71 -17.97 -7.58
C GLU A 138 -1.75 -17.61 -8.66
N ASP A 139 -2.91 -18.27 -8.66
CA ASP A 139 -4.03 -17.90 -9.54
C ASP A 139 -4.73 -16.60 -9.13
N ALA A 140 -4.44 -16.10 -7.93
CA ALA A 140 -4.90 -14.80 -7.47
C ALA A 140 -4.07 -13.64 -8.04
N ASP A 141 -2.88 -13.87 -8.64
CA ASP A 141 -2.11 -12.79 -9.27
C ASP A 141 -2.97 -12.11 -10.35
N GLY A 142 -3.15 -10.79 -10.20
CA GLY A 142 -3.97 -9.98 -11.08
C GLY A 142 -3.37 -9.75 -12.47
N PHE A 143 -2.09 -10.04 -12.66
CA PHE A 143 -1.31 -9.59 -13.81
C PHE A 143 -0.52 -10.74 -14.47
N ALA A 144 -0.22 -10.60 -15.76
CA ALA A 144 0.57 -11.56 -16.52
C ALA A 144 1.78 -10.88 -17.18
N ASP A 145 2.95 -11.54 -17.16
CA ASP A 145 4.18 -11.00 -17.75
C ASP A 145 4.32 -11.29 -19.25
N GLY A 146 3.69 -12.38 -19.73
CA GLY A 146 3.68 -12.79 -21.14
C GLY A 146 2.72 -11.98 -22.01
N HIS A 147 2.65 -10.66 -21.82
CA HIS A 147 1.70 -9.77 -22.47
C HIS A 147 2.27 -9.04 -23.70
N ALA A 148 3.50 -9.35 -24.12
CA ALA A 148 4.19 -8.67 -25.21
C ALA A 148 4.55 -9.63 -26.37
N THR A 149 3.92 -9.40 -27.53
CA THR A 149 4.34 -9.71 -28.92
C THR A 149 4.59 -11.15 -29.37
N SER A 150 4.42 -12.20 -28.55
CA SER A 150 4.53 -13.59 -29.00
C SER A 150 3.18 -14.22 -29.37
N GLU A 151 3.21 -15.19 -30.28
CA GLU A 151 2.07 -16.08 -30.54
C GLU A 151 1.69 -16.79 -29.22
N GLY A 152 0.43 -16.68 -28.79
CA GLY A 152 -0.03 -17.16 -27.47
C GLY A 152 0.10 -16.17 -26.31
N ALA A 153 0.36 -14.89 -26.58
CA ALA A 153 0.33 -13.84 -25.55
C ALA A 153 -1.01 -13.81 -24.80
N VAL A 154 -0.93 -13.67 -23.48
CA VAL A 154 -2.10 -13.53 -22.61
C VAL A 154 -2.35 -12.06 -22.30
N PRO A 155 -3.61 -11.63 -22.09
CA PRO A 155 -3.88 -10.27 -21.64
C PRO A 155 -3.10 -9.95 -20.36
N PHE A 156 -2.50 -8.75 -20.31
CA PHE A 156 -1.79 -8.27 -19.13
C PHE A 156 -2.67 -8.35 -17.87
N LEU A 157 -3.94 -7.96 -17.99
CA LEU A 157 -4.93 -8.11 -16.92
C LEU A 157 -5.55 -9.52 -17.01
N ARG A 158 -5.22 -10.40 -16.06
CA ARG A 158 -5.79 -11.77 -16.02
C ARG A 158 -7.30 -11.72 -15.77
N ASP A 159 -8.07 -12.55 -16.47
CA ASP A 159 -9.55 -12.46 -16.45
C ASP A 159 -10.25 -13.52 -15.59
N SER A 160 -9.52 -14.17 -14.68
CA SER A 160 -10.18 -15.05 -13.68
C SER A 160 -10.90 -14.22 -12.62
N ASP A 161 -11.94 -14.78 -12.00
CA ASP A 161 -12.66 -14.11 -10.90
C ASP A 161 -11.72 -13.72 -9.75
N LYS A 162 -10.76 -14.60 -9.43
CA LYS A 162 -9.73 -14.33 -8.42
C LYS A 162 -8.84 -13.15 -8.80
N ALA A 163 -8.33 -13.12 -10.04
CA ALA A 163 -7.48 -12.03 -10.52
C ALA A 163 -8.23 -10.69 -10.56
N ARG A 164 -9.50 -10.70 -11.02
CA ARG A 164 -10.37 -9.52 -10.99
C ARG A 164 -10.62 -9.02 -9.57
N SER A 165 -10.88 -9.94 -8.64
CA SER A 165 -11.09 -9.63 -7.23
C SER A 165 -9.83 -9.01 -6.59
N THR A 166 -8.66 -9.62 -6.81
CA THR A 166 -7.36 -9.08 -6.40
C THR A 166 -7.14 -7.65 -6.90
N ARG A 167 -7.33 -7.40 -8.21
CA ARG A 167 -7.15 -6.06 -8.77
C ARG A 167 -8.13 -5.06 -8.17
N GLY A 168 -9.38 -5.45 -7.95
CA GLY A 168 -10.37 -4.63 -7.26
C GLY A 168 -9.93 -4.26 -5.84
N GLN A 169 -9.43 -5.24 -5.09
CA GLN A 169 -8.92 -5.02 -3.72
C GLN A 169 -7.72 -4.07 -3.69
N LEU A 170 -6.71 -4.31 -4.54
CA LEU A 170 -5.53 -3.46 -4.68
C LEU A 170 -5.92 -2.02 -5.07
N ALA A 171 -6.83 -1.87 -6.05
CA ALA A 171 -7.33 -0.57 -6.48
C ALA A 171 -8.10 0.15 -5.37
N SER A 172 -8.87 -0.57 -4.54
CA SER A 172 -9.59 0.01 -3.41
C SER A 172 -8.65 0.56 -2.33
N TYR A 173 -7.56 -0.13 -2.03
CA TYR A 173 -6.56 0.35 -1.08
C TYR A 173 -5.83 1.59 -1.60
N ALA A 174 -5.37 1.54 -2.84
CA ALA A 174 -4.71 2.69 -3.48
C ALA A 174 -5.66 3.89 -3.59
N GLY A 175 -6.91 3.66 -4.02
CA GLY A 175 -7.94 4.68 -4.12
C GLY A 175 -8.24 5.34 -2.77
N SER A 176 -8.36 4.54 -1.70
CA SER A 176 -8.56 5.06 -0.34
C SER A 176 -7.38 5.92 0.14
N GLN A 177 -6.13 5.50 -0.10
CA GLN A 177 -4.94 6.30 0.20
C GLN A 177 -4.94 7.62 -0.56
N LEU A 178 -5.10 7.52 -1.89
CA LEU A 178 -5.03 8.63 -2.82
C LEU A 178 -6.24 9.56 -2.73
N ALA A 179 -7.28 9.21 -1.98
CA ALA A 179 -8.42 10.08 -1.70
C ALA A 179 -8.32 10.75 -0.32
N SER A 180 -7.63 10.10 0.63
CA SER A 180 -7.43 10.60 2.00
C SER A 180 -6.20 11.49 2.14
N GLN A 181 -5.16 11.24 1.35
CA GLN A 181 -3.87 11.93 1.42
C GLN A 181 -3.65 12.81 0.18
N PHE A 182 -2.87 13.88 0.33
CA PHE A 182 -2.38 14.68 -0.80
C PHE A 182 -1.14 13.99 -1.38
N ARG A 183 -1.35 13.25 -2.47
CA ARG A 183 -0.33 12.43 -3.11
C ARG A 183 -0.37 12.63 -4.62
N THR A 184 0.80 12.73 -5.23
CA THR A 184 0.99 12.68 -6.69
C THR A 184 0.99 11.24 -7.20
N HIS A 185 1.46 10.31 -6.36
CA HIS A 185 1.47 8.89 -6.62
C HIS A 185 1.55 8.11 -5.29
N ALA A 186 1.29 6.81 -5.35
CA ALA A 186 1.41 5.88 -4.23
C ALA A 186 2.05 4.58 -4.69
N PHE A 187 2.64 3.85 -3.75
CA PHE A 187 3.19 2.52 -4.03
C PHE A 187 2.46 1.45 -3.22
N SER A 188 2.37 0.26 -3.77
CA SER A 188 1.98 -0.95 -3.04
C SER A 188 2.72 -2.18 -3.57
N VAL A 189 2.66 -3.26 -2.81
CA VAL A 189 3.26 -4.54 -3.19
C VAL A 189 2.19 -5.62 -3.19
N TRP A 190 2.21 -6.43 -4.24
CA TRP A 190 1.49 -7.70 -4.27
C TRP A 190 2.50 -8.84 -4.08
N ALA A 191 2.23 -9.79 -3.18
CA ALA A 191 3.08 -10.95 -2.97
C ALA A 191 2.28 -12.27 -2.99
N THR A 192 2.84 -13.29 -3.63
CA THR A 192 2.26 -14.64 -3.64
C THR A 192 3.33 -15.71 -3.71
N GLY A 193 3.22 -16.75 -2.88
CA GLY A 193 4.22 -17.80 -2.78
C GLY A 193 5.60 -17.24 -2.40
N THR A 194 6.56 -17.26 -3.33
CA THR A 194 7.89 -16.64 -3.20
C THR A 194 8.09 -15.43 -4.12
N SER A 195 7.02 -14.99 -4.78
CA SER A 195 7.05 -13.97 -5.82
C SER A 195 6.38 -12.68 -5.39
N ALA A 196 6.85 -11.55 -5.89
CA ALA A 196 6.22 -10.25 -5.69
C ALA A 196 6.13 -9.44 -6.99
N ARG A 197 5.28 -8.41 -6.94
CA ARG A 197 5.20 -7.32 -7.90
C ARG A 197 5.19 -6.00 -7.14
N LEU A 198 5.97 -5.04 -7.61
CA LEU A 198 5.90 -3.66 -7.17
C LEU A 198 4.86 -2.93 -8.01
N ILE A 199 4.02 -2.12 -7.39
CA ILE A 199 2.94 -1.40 -8.05
C ILE A 199 3.07 0.08 -7.74
N ARG A 200 3.12 0.92 -8.78
CA ARG A 200 3.03 2.37 -8.68
C ARG A 200 1.68 2.83 -9.22
N TRP A 201 0.93 3.54 -8.39
CA TRP A 201 -0.35 4.14 -8.70
C TRP A 201 -0.16 5.64 -8.88
N ASP A 202 -0.61 6.20 -10.00
CA ASP A 202 -0.81 7.63 -10.12
C ASP A 202 -2.16 7.92 -10.78
N ARG A 203 -2.44 9.20 -10.98
CA ARG A 203 -3.71 9.63 -11.56
C ARG A 203 -3.79 9.37 -13.07
N GLY A 204 -2.67 9.13 -13.74
CA GLY A 204 -2.63 8.73 -15.15
C GLY A 204 -2.84 7.23 -15.36
N GLY A 205 -2.44 6.39 -14.41
CA GLY A 205 -2.57 4.94 -14.53
C GLY A 205 -1.85 4.16 -13.44
N VAL A 206 -1.63 2.88 -13.73
CA VAL A 206 -0.98 1.93 -12.82
C VAL A 206 0.16 1.25 -13.55
N VAL A 207 1.35 1.29 -12.96
CA VAL A 207 2.54 0.59 -13.45
C VAL A 207 2.82 -0.57 -12.51
N VAL A 208 3.02 -1.76 -13.07
CA VAL A 208 3.27 -2.99 -12.31
C VAL A 208 4.58 -3.59 -12.82
N SER A 209 5.48 -3.95 -11.91
CA SER A 209 6.72 -4.64 -12.28
C SER A 209 6.41 -6.01 -12.86
N THR A 210 7.36 -6.57 -13.62
CA THR A 210 7.37 -8.01 -13.88
C THR A 210 7.40 -8.78 -12.57
N LYS A 211 6.83 -9.99 -12.54
CA LYS A 211 6.91 -10.84 -11.35
C LYS A 211 8.37 -11.22 -11.10
N PHE A 212 8.81 -11.13 -9.85
CA PHE A 212 10.15 -11.53 -9.44
C PHE A 212 10.11 -12.37 -8.17
N ASP A 213 11.09 -13.26 -8.02
CA ASP A 213 11.25 -14.13 -6.86
C ASP A 213 12.04 -13.39 -5.77
N TYR A 214 11.35 -12.90 -4.74
CA TYR A 214 11.96 -12.12 -3.66
C TYR A 214 12.84 -12.96 -2.73
N THR A 215 12.92 -14.28 -2.94
CA THR A 215 13.85 -15.16 -2.21
C THR A 215 15.20 -15.32 -2.91
N LYS A 216 15.29 -14.84 -4.15
CA LYS A 216 16.49 -14.89 -5.00
C LYS A 216 17.02 -13.49 -5.31
N GLU A 217 16.12 -12.57 -5.64
CA GLU A 217 16.42 -11.19 -6.01
C GLU A 217 16.26 -10.23 -4.84
N SER A 218 17.11 -9.20 -4.78
CA SER A 218 17.09 -8.17 -3.72
C SER A 218 15.98 -7.13 -3.90
N TYR A 219 15.26 -7.11 -5.02
CA TYR A 219 14.41 -5.99 -5.43
C TYR A 219 13.37 -5.56 -4.39
N LEU A 220 12.79 -6.50 -3.64
CA LEU A 220 11.83 -6.15 -2.58
C LEU A 220 12.53 -5.43 -1.41
N ALA A 221 13.68 -5.93 -1.00
CA ALA A 221 14.49 -5.31 0.05
C ALA A 221 15.04 -3.95 -0.39
N ASP A 222 15.56 -3.85 -1.60
CA ASP A 222 16.07 -2.60 -2.19
C ASP A 222 14.94 -1.55 -2.31
N PHE A 223 13.75 -1.97 -2.76
CA PHE A 223 12.59 -1.10 -2.86
C PHE A 223 12.23 -0.48 -1.52
N PHE A 224 12.09 -1.30 -0.47
CA PHE A 224 11.72 -0.81 0.86
C PHE A 224 12.84 0.00 1.52
N TRP A 225 14.11 -0.36 1.30
CA TRP A 225 15.25 0.45 1.70
C TRP A 225 15.20 1.84 1.08
N CYS A 226 15.06 1.91 -0.25
CA CYS A 226 14.95 3.17 -0.97
C CYS A 226 13.73 3.96 -0.51
N LEU A 227 12.57 3.32 -0.35
CA LEU A 227 11.34 3.97 0.09
C LEU A 227 11.48 4.53 1.50
N SER A 228 12.11 3.80 2.43
CA SER A 228 12.32 4.27 3.80
C SER A 228 13.21 5.51 3.87
N HIS A 229 14.21 5.63 2.99
CA HIS A 229 15.15 6.75 2.97
C HIS A 229 14.72 7.88 2.02
N ALA A 230 13.65 7.67 1.25
CA ALA A 230 13.15 8.65 0.30
C ALA A 230 12.52 9.85 1.02
N ASP A 231 12.80 11.04 0.50
CA ASP A 231 12.09 12.24 0.93
C ASP A 231 10.56 12.12 0.65
N PRO A 232 9.73 12.97 1.27
CA PRO A 232 8.28 12.91 1.08
C PRO A 232 7.85 12.99 -0.40
N ALA A 233 8.50 13.81 -1.23
CA ALA A 233 8.14 13.99 -2.63
C ALA A 233 8.38 12.71 -3.45
N ALA A 234 9.52 12.05 -3.24
CA ALA A 234 9.86 10.76 -3.83
C ALA A 234 8.95 9.61 -3.33
N ARG A 235 8.42 9.74 -2.11
CA ARG A 235 7.33 8.86 -1.59
C ARG A 235 5.95 9.24 -2.11
N GLY A 236 5.86 10.29 -2.91
CA GLY A 236 4.65 10.72 -3.59
C GLY A 236 3.77 11.71 -2.86
N TYR A 237 4.22 12.30 -1.74
CA TYR A 237 3.54 13.45 -1.15
C TYR A 237 3.53 14.65 -2.10
N ASP A 238 2.40 15.34 -2.16
CA ASP A 238 2.28 16.58 -2.92
C ASP A 238 2.75 17.76 -2.08
N GLU A 239 3.94 18.28 -2.39
CA GLU A 239 4.54 19.41 -1.67
C GLU A 239 3.83 20.75 -1.92
N SER A 240 2.87 20.81 -2.87
CA SER A 240 2.00 21.98 -3.00
C SER A 240 0.95 22.06 -1.90
N VAL A 241 0.79 21.00 -1.09
CA VAL A 241 -0.14 20.98 0.04
C VAL A 241 0.57 20.50 1.30
N THR A 242 0.71 21.39 2.30
CA THR A 242 1.36 21.06 3.58
C THR A 242 0.43 21.33 4.73
N VAL A 243 0.70 20.77 5.91
CA VAL A 243 0.09 21.27 7.15
C VAL A 243 0.63 22.67 7.40
N ALA A 244 -0.25 23.61 7.76
CA ALA A 244 0.15 24.98 8.07
C ALA A 244 1.01 25.00 9.34
N GLY A 245 2.16 25.66 9.27
CA GLY A 245 3.15 25.69 10.35
C GLY A 245 2.97 26.87 11.29
N GLU A 246 3.89 27.02 12.25
CA GLU A 246 3.89 28.15 13.20
C GLU A 246 3.93 29.51 12.50
N SER A 247 4.67 29.62 11.39
CA SER A 247 4.74 30.84 10.59
C SER A 247 3.41 31.24 9.94
N ASP A 248 2.46 30.30 9.83
CA ASP A 248 1.15 30.52 9.24
C ASP A 248 0.08 30.85 10.30
N ALA A 249 0.45 30.99 11.59
CA ALA A 249 -0.51 31.14 12.69
C ALA A 249 -1.62 32.19 12.47
N PRO A 250 -1.33 33.42 11.98
CA PRO A 250 -2.38 34.40 11.70
C PRO A 250 -3.37 33.94 10.63
N HIS A 251 -2.88 33.23 9.60
CA HIS A 251 -3.71 32.69 8.53
C HIS A 251 -4.53 31.48 9.00
N VAL A 252 -3.97 30.66 9.89
CA VAL A 252 -4.66 29.53 10.53
C VAL A 252 -5.83 30.02 11.39
N GLU A 253 -5.59 31.02 12.25
CA GLU A 253 -6.63 31.62 13.10
C GLU A 253 -7.74 32.23 12.25
N ASN A 254 -7.37 32.96 11.19
CA ASN A 254 -8.33 33.55 10.27
C ASN A 254 -9.13 32.48 9.51
N ALA A 255 -8.49 31.44 9.00
CA ALA A 255 -9.15 30.35 8.30
C ALA A 255 -10.17 29.64 9.20
N LYS A 256 -9.80 29.33 10.45
CA LYS A 256 -10.72 28.73 11.44
C LYS A 256 -11.93 29.63 11.69
N ARG A 257 -11.71 30.94 11.89
CA ARG A 257 -12.79 31.90 12.11
C ARG A 257 -13.73 32.03 10.90
N VAL A 258 -13.18 32.23 9.69
CA VAL A 258 -13.95 32.48 8.47
C VAL A 258 -14.70 31.24 7.99
N LEU A 259 -14.09 30.06 8.14
CA LEU A 259 -14.70 28.79 7.74
C LEU A 259 -15.54 28.14 8.85
N GLY A 260 -15.54 28.70 10.07
CA GLY A 260 -16.30 28.17 11.20
C GLY A 260 -15.81 26.80 11.66
N LEU A 261 -14.50 26.60 11.71
CA LEU A 261 -13.86 25.33 12.04
C LEU A 261 -13.54 25.21 13.53
N ASP A 262 -13.46 23.96 14.01
CA ASP A 262 -13.05 23.65 15.37
C ASP A 262 -11.62 24.13 15.69
N GLN A 263 -11.36 24.39 16.98
CA GLN A 263 -10.07 24.91 17.43
C GLN A 263 -8.92 23.90 17.25
N ASP A 264 -9.21 22.61 17.26
CA ASP A 264 -8.25 21.53 17.01
C ASP A 264 -8.18 21.09 15.54
N ALA A 265 -8.97 21.71 14.66
CA ALA A 265 -8.95 21.41 13.23
C ALA A 265 -7.55 21.63 12.64
N THR A 266 -7.05 20.62 11.94
CA THR A 266 -5.79 20.70 11.19
C THR A 266 -5.99 21.52 9.92
N ILE A 267 -5.30 22.65 9.82
CA ILE A 267 -5.35 23.53 8.64
C ILE A 267 -4.21 23.17 7.70
N TYR A 268 -4.56 23.00 6.42
CA TYR A 268 -3.64 22.79 5.31
C TYR A 268 -3.38 24.11 4.60
N LYS A 269 -2.14 24.30 4.17
CA LYS A 269 -1.65 25.37 3.32
C LYS A 269 -1.50 24.84 1.90
N PHE A 270 -2.21 25.44 0.97
CA PHE A 270 -2.16 25.17 -0.46
C PHE A 270 -1.30 26.22 -1.14
N LYS A 271 -0.22 25.80 -1.81
CA LYS A 271 0.69 26.64 -2.59
C LYS A 271 0.34 26.50 -4.07
N VAL A 272 -0.26 27.53 -4.64
CA VAL A 272 -0.72 27.54 -6.03
C VAL A 272 0.12 28.50 -6.85
N TYR A 273 0.64 28.06 -7.99
CA TYR A 273 1.34 28.94 -8.92
C TYR A 273 0.34 29.72 -9.77
N ASP A 274 0.31 31.04 -9.63
CA ASP A 274 -0.48 31.93 -10.47
C ASP A 274 0.33 32.29 -11.72
N GLU A 275 -0.06 31.71 -12.86
CA GLU A 275 0.62 31.93 -14.12
C GLU A 275 0.47 33.36 -14.66
N ARG A 276 -0.52 34.13 -14.21
CA ARG A 276 -0.74 35.52 -14.65
C ARG A 276 0.24 36.45 -13.97
N THR A 277 0.39 36.29 -12.66
CA THR A 277 1.30 37.13 -11.86
C THR A 277 2.71 36.54 -11.75
N LYS A 278 2.90 35.29 -12.18
CA LYS A 278 4.16 34.53 -12.09
C LYS A 278 4.64 34.33 -10.65
N MET A 279 3.70 34.35 -9.70
CA MET A 279 3.97 34.26 -8.26
C MET A 279 3.20 33.09 -7.65
N PHE A 280 3.71 32.57 -6.53
CA PHE A 280 2.92 31.65 -5.71
C PHE A 280 1.90 32.42 -4.87
N ARG A 281 0.71 31.85 -4.76
CA ARG A 281 -0.38 32.26 -3.88
C ARG A 281 -0.60 31.17 -2.84
N PHE A 282 -1.00 31.58 -1.64
CA PHE A 282 -1.28 30.65 -0.55
C PHE A 282 -2.75 30.70 -0.14
N TYR A 283 -3.29 29.52 0.14
CA TYR A 283 -4.66 29.36 0.61
C TYR A 283 -4.69 28.41 1.79
N TYR A 284 -5.66 28.59 2.69
CA TYR A 284 -5.72 27.88 3.96
C TYR A 284 -7.11 27.26 4.16
N GLY A 285 -7.17 25.96 4.45
CA GLY A 285 -8.44 25.26 4.67
C GLY A 285 -8.25 23.84 5.21
N VAL A 286 -9.29 23.01 5.13
CA VAL A 286 -9.27 21.65 5.67
C VAL A 286 -9.37 20.59 4.58
N ASN A 287 -8.78 19.43 4.82
CA ASN A 287 -8.95 18.27 3.95
C ASN A 287 -10.34 17.65 4.14
N THR A 288 -11.21 17.77 3.14
CA THR A 288 -12.57 17.19 3.16
C THR A 288 -12.59 15.84 2.44
N ILE A 289 -12.13 14.80 3.13
CA ILE A 289 -11.98 13.43 2.59
C ILE A 289 -13.28 12.91 1.96
N THR A 290 -14.44 13.31 2.51
CA THR A 290 -15.78 12.93 2.02
C THR A 290 -16.12 13.38 0.60
N LYS A 291 -15.35 14.30 0.01
CA LYS A 291 -15.62 14.88 -1.32
C LYS A 291 -14.60 14.46 -2.38
N SER A 292 -13.70 13.52 -2.07
CA SER A 292 -12.65 13.06 -2.98
C SER A 292 -13.09 11.91 -3.89
N SER A 293 -12.55 11.84 -5.11
CA SER A 293 -12.70 10.69 -6.01
C SER A 293 -12.11 9.42 -5.40
N ILE A 294 -12.88 8.33 -5.41
CA ILE A 294 -12.46 7.01 -4.93
C ILE A 294 -11.60 6.24 -5.93
N SER A 295 -11.65 6.62 -7.20
CA SER A 295 -10.84 5.99 -8.23
C SER A 295 -9.37 6.36 -8.03
N PRO A 296 -8.44 5.38 -7.99
CA PRO A 296 -7.01 5.67 -7.91
C PRO A 296 -6.49 6.40 -9.15
N VAL A 297 -7.18 6.25 -10.30
CA VAL A 297 -6.84 6.87 -11.58
C VAL A 297 -7.89 7.88 -12.04
N GLY A 298 -7.52 8.79 -12.93
CA GLY A 298 -8.41 9.77 -13.56
C GLY A 298 -8.17 11.20 -13.06
N ARG A 299 -9.20 12.06 -13.22
CA ARG A 299 -9.11 13.50 -12.92
C ARG A 299 -8.87 13.81 -11.43
N SER A 300 -9.35 12.92 -10.56
CA SER A 300 -9.33 13.02 -9.10
C SER A 300 -9.63 14.43 -8.57
N THR A 301 -10.73 15.00 -9.08
CA THR A 301 -11.15 16.34 -8.72
C THR A 301 -11.52 16.39 -7.23
N ARG A 302 -10.99 17.39 -6.52
CA ARG A 302 -11.34 17.72 -5.14
C ARG A 302 -11.71 19.19 -5.05
N GLY A 303 -12.67 19.51 -4.20
CA GLY A 303 -13.14 20.86 -3.99
C GLY A 303 -12.97 21.27 -2.53
N PHE A 304 -12.41 22.45 -2.31
CA PHE A 304 -12.13 22.98 -0.98
C PHE A 304 -12.70 24.39 -0.84
N GLU A 305 -13.35 24.64 0.28
CA GLU A 305 -13.55 26.00 0.75
C GLU A 305 -12.29 26.40 1.53
N VAL A 306 -11.60 27.43 1.04
CA VAL A 306 -10.33 27.90 1.61
C VAL A 306 -10.38 29.41 1.81
N VAL A 307 -9.39 29.93 2.51
CA VAL A 307 -9.23 31.35 2.76
C VAL A 307 -7.89 31.80 2.18
N ASP A 308 -7.89 32.89 1.42
CA ASP A 308 -6.66 33.49 0.88
C ASP A 308 -5.88 34.29 1.95
N GLU A 309 -4.69 34.76 1.59
CA GLU A 309 -3.84 35.56 2.49
C GLU A 309 -4.47 36.91 2.91
N SER A 310 -5.46 37.40 2.16
CA SER A 310 -6.21 38.64 2.48
C SER A 310 -7.43 38.36 3.36
N GLY A 311 -7.76 37.09 3.61
CA GLY A 311 -8.87 36.66 4.42
C GLY A 311 -10.19 36.47 3.68
N ASN A 312 -10.18 36.46 2.35
CA ASN A 312 -11.38 36.17 1.58
C ASN A 312 -11.62 34.67 1.50
N LYS A 313 -12.88 34.26 1.65
CA LYS A 313 -13.31 32.89 1.37
C LYS A 313 -13.35 32.66 -0.14
N VAL A 314 -12.64 31.65 -0.62
CA VAL A 314 -12.57 31.25 -2.02
C VAL A 314 -12.76 29.74 -2.17
N TYR A 315 -13.08 29.30 -3.39
CA TYR A 315 -13.20 27.89 -3.71
C TYR A 315 -11.97 27.42 -4.49
N LEU A 316 -11.26 26.44 -3.95
CA LEU A 316 -10.11 25.81 -4.60
C LEU A 316 -10.54 24.48 -5.19
N LYS A 317 -10.37 24.34 -6.50
CA LYS A 317 -10.56 23.08 -7.22
C LYS A 317 -9.21 22.48 -7.54
N ASP A 318 -8.88 21.39 -6.87
CA ASP A 318 -7.73 20.55 -7.20
C ASP A 318 -8.16 19.51 -8.23
N THR A 319 -7.40 19.36 -9.30
CA THR A 319 -7.66 18.35 -10.32
C THR A 319 -6.37 18.00 -11.02
N TRP A 320 -6.15 16.71 -11.25
CA TRP A 320 -5.07 16.27 -12.14
C TRP A 320 -5.34 16.85 -13.51
N ARG A 321 -4.49 17.70 -14.10
CA ARG A 321 -4.82 18.42 -15.35
C ARG A 321 -4.66 17.54 -16.60
N ILE A 322 -5.52 17.72 -17.62
CA ILE A 322 -5.25 17.18 -18.96
C ILE A 322 -4.27 18.15 -19.60
N TYR A 323 -3.06 17.67 -19.88
CA TYR A 323 -2.08 18.41 -20.64
C TYR A 323 -1.87 17.67 -21.96
N ALA A 324 -2.69 18.01 -22.94
CA ALA A 324 -2.67 17.41 -24.27
C ALA A 324 -3.07 18.45 -25.32
N ASP A 325 -2.58 18.28 -26.55
CA ASP A 325 -2.89 19.17 -27.66
C ASP A 325 -4.40 19.24 -27.90
N GLY A 326 -4.91 20.45 -28.14
CA GLY A 326 -6.35 20.71 -28.34
C GLY A 326 -7.18 20.86 -27.06
N TYR A 327 -6.58 20.71 -25.86
CA TYR A 327 -7.27 20.97 -24.59
C TYR A 327 -6.90 22.33 -24.01
N HIS A 328 -7.89 23.22 -23.91
CA HIS A 328 -7.77 24.53 -23.26
C HIS A 328 -7.80 24.41 -21.74
N LYS A 329 -7.16 25.34 -21.02
CA LYS A 329 -7.29 25.39 -19.56
C LYS A 329 -8.70 25.82 -19.20
N GLU A 330 -9.26 25.18 -18.18
CA GLU A 330 -10.58 25.57 -17.66
C GLU A 330 -10.62 27.06 -17.26
N GLY A 331 -9.53 27.59 -16.71
CA GLY A 331 -9.41 29.02 -16.39
C GLY A 331 -9.44 29.94 -17.61
N GLU A 332 -8.81 29.55 -18.72
CA GLU A 332 -8.84 30.32 -19.98
C GLU A 332 -10.26 30.34 -20.55
N ILE A 333 -10.98 29.22 -20.47
CA ILE A 333 -12.39 29.12 -20.88
C ILE A 333 -13.26 30.05 -20.01
N TYR A 334 -13.04 30.11 -18.69
CA TYR A 334 -13.79 31.03 -17.83
C TYR A 334 -13.53 32.51 -18.16
N GLU A 335 -12.30 32.86 -18.55
CA GLU A 335 -11.97 34.22 -18.99
C GLU A 335 -12.67 34.59 -20.31
N GLU A 336 -12.76 33.68 -21.28
CA GLU A 336 -13.49 33.90 -22.53
C GLU A 336 -15.00 34.07 -22.30
N LEU A 337 -15.55 33.35 -21.33
CA LEU A 337 -16.98 33.44 -21.00
C LEU A 337 -17.32 34.68 -20.14
N LYS A 338 -16.30 35.37 -19.60
CA LYS A 338 -16.48 36.56 -18.76
C LYS A 338 -17.13 37.69 -19.57
N GLY A 339 -18.35 38.05 -19.20
CA GLY A 339 -19.13 39.11 -19.88
C GLY A 339 -20.44 38.65 -20.52
N ILE A 340 -20.73 37.35 -20.52
CA ILE A 340 -21.99 36.78 -21.06
C ILE A 340 -23.18 36.94 -20.08
N GLY A 341 -23.04 37.72 -19.01
CA GLY A 341 -24.12 38.06 -18.07
C GLY A 341 -24.63 36.89 -17.22
N ARG A 342 -23.85 35.81 -17.09
CA ARG A 342 -24.17 34.64 -16.24
C ARG A 342 -23.20 34.53 -15.08
N LEU A 343 -23.62 33.84 -14.02
CA LEU A 343 -22.76 33.45 -12.91
C LEU A 343 -21.77 32.39 -13.40
N ILE A 344 -20.53 32.82 -13.66
CA ILE A 344 -19.40 31.99 -14.07
C ILE A 344 -18.37 32.10 -12.95
N PRO A 345 -17.66 31.01 -12.59
CA PRO A 345 -16.52 31.10 -11.67
C PRO A 345 -15.54 32.18 -12.15
N THR A 346 -15.22 33.15 -11.28
CA THR A 346 -14.39 34.32 -11.60
C THR A 346 -13.02 34.29 -11.00
#